data_AF-A0A288D3Z5-F1
#
_entry.id   AF-A0A288D3Z5-F1
#
_cell.length_a   1.000
_cell.length_b   1.000
_cell.length_c   1.000
_cell.angle_alpha   90.00
_cell.angle_beta   90.00
_cell.angle_gamma   90.00
#
_symmetry.space_group_name_H-M   'P 1'
#
loop_
_entity.id
_entity.type
_entity.pdbx_description
1 polymer ?
#
loop_
_entity_poly.entity_id
_entity_poly.type
_entity_poly.pdbx_seq_one_letter_code
_entity_poly.pdbx_strand_id
1 'polypeptide(L)' 'MVSSLGSYLSLVAVIFFIWMLLEALLTKRLAIFILSPSSSLEWHHPYPPADHSYNDIPVLIN' A
#
# COMPACT_ATOMS: atom_id res chain seq x y z
N MET A 1 -15.99 -31.63 0.80
CA MET A 1 -16.38 -30.54 -0.12
C MET A 1 -16.24 -29.12 0.46
N VAL A 2 -15.80 -28.96 1.72
CA VAL A 2 -15.49 -27.62 2.29
C VAL A 2 -14.20 -27.05 1.71
N SER A 3 -13.14 -27.87 1.59
CA SER A 3 -11.84 -27.45 1.04
C SER A 3 -11.91 -26.94 -0.41
N SER A 4 -12.72 -27.59 -1.27
CA SER A 4 -12.93 -27.16 -2.67
C SER A 4 -13.61 -25.79 -2.76
N LEU A 5 -14.57 -25.52 -1.88
CA LEU A 5 -15.27 -24.24 -1.84
C LEU A 5 -14.32 -23.11 -1.41
N GLY A 6 -13.45 -23.38 -0.44
CA GLY A 6 -12.39 -22.46 -0.03
C GLY A 6 -11.39 -22.13 -1.15
N SER A 7 -11.04 -23.11 -1.99
CA SER A 7 -10.16 -22.89 -3.15
C SER A 7 -10.77 -21.94 -4.19
N TYR A 8 -12.06 -22.10 -4.51
CA TYR A 8 -12.75 -21.18 -5.43
C TYR A 8 -12.85 -19.77 -4.85
N LEU A 9 -13.14 -19.63 -3.55
CA LEU A 9 -13.17 -18.32 -2.89
C LEU A 9 -11.80 -17.64 -2.90
N SER A 10 -10.72 -18.39 -2.67
CA SER A 10 -9.35 -17.88 -2.76
C SER A 10 -9.01 -17.41 -4.18
N LEU A 11 -9.38 -18.18 -5.20
CA LEU A 11 -9.18 -17.82 -6.60
C LEU A 11 -9.91 -16.52 -6.95
N VAL A 12 -11.17 -16.40 -6.55
CA VAL A 12 -11.97 -15.19 -6.78
C VAL A 12 -11.36 -13.99 -6.07
N ALA A 13 -10.90 -14.14 -4.82
CA ALA A 13 -10.25 -13.06 -4.06
C ALA A 13 -8.99 -12.53 -4.77
N VAL A 14 -8.17 -13.41 -5.33
CA VAL A 14 -6.96 -13.01 -6.07
C VAL A 14 -7.31 -12.25 -7.35
N ILE A 15 -8.31 -12.71 -8.11
CA ILE A 15 -8.76 -12.01 -9.33
C ILE A 15 -9.27 -10.60 -8.98
N PHE A 16 -10.09 -10.47 -7.94
CA PHE A 16 -10.56 -9.16 -7.47
C PHE A 16 -9.42 -8.26 -7.00
N PHE A 17 -8.44 -8.81 -6.28
CA PHE A 17 -7.27 -8.06 -5.84
C PHE A 17 -6.49 -7.47 -7.01
N ILE A 18 -6.23 -8.27 -8.05
CA ILE A 18 -5.52 -7.82 -9.26
C ILE A 18 -6.31 -6.72 -9.97
N TRP A 19 -7.63 -6.87 -10.09
CA TRP A 19 -8.47 -5.86 -10.74
C TRP A 19 -8.46 -4.52 -10.00
N MET A 20 -8.56 -4.53 -8.66
CA MET A 20 -8.47 -3.31 -7.84
C MET A 20 -7.10 -2.63 -7.98
N LEU A 21 -6.02 -3.41 -8.05
CA LEU A 21 -4.66 -2.90 -8.26
C LEU A 21 -4.52 -2.22 -9.63
N LEU A 22 -5.00 -2.89 -10.69
CA LEU A 22 -4.93 -2.36 -12.05
C LEU A 22 -5.74 -1.07 -12.21
N GLU A 23 -6.97 -1.05 -11.69
CA GLU A 23 -7.81 0.14 -11.68
C GLU A 23 -7.09 1.32 -11.01
N ALA A 24 -6.53 1.10 -9.82
CA ALA A 24 -5.86 2.15 -9.05
C ALA A 24 -4.66 2.75 -9.80
N LEU A 25 -3.90 1.91 -10.52
CA LEU A 25 -2.75 2.34 -11.32
C LEU A 25 -3.17 3.12 -12.56
N LEU A 26 -4.24 2.68 -13.24
CA LEU A 26 -4.78 3.37 -14.42
C LEU A 26 -5.38 4.73 -14.07
N THR A 27 -6.09 4.83 -12.95
CA THR A 27 -6.71 6.09 -12.49
C THR A 27 -5.74 7.00 -11.72
N LYS A 28 -4.52 6.53 -11.43
CA LYS A 28 -3.49 7.25 -10.65
C LYS A 28 -4.05 7.82 -9.34
N ARG A 29 -4.85 7.02 -8.64
CA ARG A 29 -5.57 7.45 -7.44
C ARG A 29 -4.58 7.90 -6.34
N LEU A 30 -4.66 9.18 -5.98
CA LEU A 30 -3.86 9.76 -4.91
C LEU A 30 -4.36 9.25 -3.55
N ALA A 31 -3.42 9.04 -2.62
CA ALA A 31 -3.75 8.70 -1.24
C ALA A 31 -4.38 9.92 -0.55
N ILE A 32 -5.64 9.81 -0.13
CA ILE A 32 -6.38 10.93 0.48
C ILE A 32 -6.04 11.03 1.98
N PHE A 33 -5.80 9.89 2.64
CA PHE A 33 -5.37 9.79 4.04
C PHE A 33 -4.44 8.61 4.22
N ILE A 34 -3.42 8.76 5.06
CA ILE A 34 -2.51 7.67 5.44
C ILE A 34 -2.77 7.32 6.91
N LEU A 35 -3.19 6.08 7.18
CA LEU A 35 -3.35 5.53 8.51
C LEU A 35 -2.14 4.65 8.86
N SER A 36 -0.95 5.25 8.82
CA SER A 36 0.30 4.55 9.11
C SER A 36 0.75 4.79 10.55
N PRO A 37 1.32 3.77 11.22
CA PRO A 37 1.99 3.99 12.49
C PRO A 37 3.21 4.89 12.30
N SER A 38 3.43 5.86 13.19
CA SER A 38 4.59 6.78 13.16
C SER A 38 5.89 6.10 13.61
N SER A 39 6.04 4.79 13.39
CA SER A 39 7.18 3.99 13.85
C SER A 39 8.38 4.05 12.90
N SER A 40 8.15 4.35 11.63
CA SER A 40 9.23 4.52 10.64
C SER A 40 9.10 5.85 9.92
N LEU A 41 10.26 6.40 9.54
CA LEU A 41 10.39 7.70 8.89
C LEU A 41 9.68 7.76 7.53
N GLU A 42 9.61 6.64 6.82
CA GLU A 42 9.00 6.54 5.48
C GLU A 42 7.53 6.97 5.45
N TRP A 43 6.82 6.82 6.58
CA TRP A 43 5.42 7.21 6.72
C TRP A 43 5.21 8.72 6.84
N HIS A 44 6.27 9.49 7.06
CA HIS A 44 6.23 10.95 7.08
C HIS A 44 6.41 11.59 5.70
N HIS A 45 6.74 10.79 4.67
CA HIS A 45 6.90 11.30 3.32
C HIS A 45 5.56 11.58 2.64
N PRO A 46 5.50 12.61 1.76
CA PRO A 46 4.37 12.77 0.86
C PRO A 46 4.31 11.60 -0.12
N TYR A 47 3.09 11.29 -0.60
CA TYR A 47 2.85 10.28 -1.62
C TYR A 47 2.39 10.96 -2.91
N PRO A 48 3.14 10.91 -4.02
CA PRO A 48 4.45 10.26 -4.19
C PRO A 48 5.61 11.07 -3.59
N PRO A 49 6.71 10.40 -3.17
CA PRO A 49 7.90 11.10 -2.70
C PRO A 49 8.56 11.83 -3.87
N ALA A 50 8.91 13.10 -3.67
CA ALA A 50 9.64 13.89 -4.66
C ALA A 50 11.16 13.71 -4.55
N ASP A 51 11.65 13.36 -3.35
CA ASP A 51 13.07 13.29 -3.05
C ASP A 51 13.62 11.87 -3.15
N HIS A 52 14.77 11.74 -3.82
CA HIS A 52 15.49 10.47 -4.00
C HIS A 52 16.55 10.22 -2.91
N SER A 53 16.79 11.18 -2.02
CA SER A 53 17.77 11.07 -0.94
C SER A 53 17.44 12.05 0.19
N TYR A 54 17.81 11.70 1.41
CA TYR A 54 17.76 12.63 2.53
C TYR A 54 19.02 13.48 2.52
N ASN A 55 18.86 14.79 2.76
CA ASN A 55 20.00 15.68 2.93
C ASN A 55 20.74 15.38 4.25
N ASP A 56 19.99 15.01 5.30
CA ASP A 56 20.51 14.66 6.63
C ASP A 56 19.70 13.50 7.25
N ILE A 57 20.34 12.71 8.11
CA ILE A 57 19.68 11.61 8.84
C ILE A 57 18.87 12.24 10.00
N PRO A 58 17.55 12.05 10.07
CA PRO A 58 16.76 12.60 11.17
C PRO A 58 17.08 11.88 12.48
N VAL A 59 17.26 12.67 13.54
CA VAL A 59 17.45 12.14 14.89
C VAL A 59 16.10 11.59 15.36
N LEU A 60 16.04 10.28 15.57
CA LEU A 60 14.87 9.63 16.17
C LEU A 60 14.86 9.93 17.67
N ILE A 61 13.91 10.76 18.11
CA ILE A 61 13.65 11.01 19.51
C ILE A 61 12.43 10.19 19.88
N ASN A 62 12.55 9.35 20.92
CA ASN A 62 11.46 8.53 21.43
C ASN A 62 10.44 9.35 22.22
#